data_AF-A0A2G9PGM9-F1
#
_entry.id   AF-A0A2G9PGM9-F1
#
_cell.length_a   1.000
_cell.length_b   1.000
_cell.length_c   1.000
_cell.angle_alpha   90.00
_cell.angle_beta   90.00
_cell.angle_gamma   90.00
#
_symmetry.space_group_name_H-M   'P 1'
#
loop_
_entity.id
_entity.type
_entity.pdbx_description
1 polymer ?
#
loop_
_entity_poly.entity_id
_entity_poly.type
_entity_poly.pdbx_seq_one_letter_code
_entity_poly.pdbx_strand_id
1 'polypeptide(L)'
;MNALQHLLAGVLAGAVALVLLGEPFTLPAAAVIAMGALLPDADHHKTRMFQAVSLAIGIGAFFLSKPVMQQRFGEFNGGIASLCIGLAGTALFRLLKPKHRGITHTVFAAALYAAITCFLSTPQLALAGFAAYASHLVADGHVKMI
;
A
#
# COMPACT_ATOMS: atom_id res chain seq x y z
N MET A 1 -13.61 -4.19 -12.13
CA MET A 1 -13.59 -2.88 -12.84
C MET A 1 -12.28 -2.79 -13.63
N ASN A 2 -11.98 -1.70 -14.37
CA ASN A 2 -10.60 -1.51 -14.86
C ASN A 2 -9.73 -0.83 -13.77
N ALA A 3 -8.40 -0.88 -13.92
CA ALA A 3 -7.48 -0.36 -12.90
C ALA A 3 -7.68 1.14 -12.59
N LEU A 4 -8.07 1.94 -13.58
CA LEU A 4 -8.38 3.37 -13.37
C LEU A 4 -9.61 3.54 -12.50
N GLN A 5 -10.67 2.76 -12.75
CA GLN A 5 -11.89 2.77 -11.95
C GLN A 5 -11.61 2.32 -10.51
N HIS A 6 -10.78 1.29 -10.30
CA HIS A 6 -10.35 0.87 -8.96
C HIS A 6 -9.52 1.96 -8.25
N LEU A 7 -8.60 2.61 -8.97
CA LEU A 7 -7.84 3.73 -8.44
C LEU A 7 -8.75 4.89 -8.02
N LEU A 8 -9.71 5.28 -8.86
CA LEU A 8 -10.64 6.37 -8.54
C LEU A 8 -11.52 6.04 -7.33
N ALA A 9 -12.06 4.81 -7.25
CA ALA A 9 -12.82 4.35 -6.10
C ALA A 9 -11.98 4.35 -4.82
N GLY A 10 -10.74 3.86 -4.90
CA GLY A 10 -9.80 3.85 -3.79
C GLY A 10 -9.37 5.25 -3.34
N VAL A 11 -9.09 6.15 -4.28
CA VAL A 11 -8.77 7.55 -3.99
C VAL A 11 -9.92 8.24 -3.29
N LEU A 12 -11.15 8.05 -3.78
CA LEU A 12 -12.34 8.61 -3.14
C LEU A 12 -12.52 8.06 -1.72
N ALA A 13 -12.48 6.73 -1.54
CA ALA A 13 -12.64 6.10 -0.23
C ALA A 13 -11.56 6.53 0.76
N GLY A 14 -10.30 6.54 0.33
CA GLY A 14 -9.17 6.98 1.15
C GLY A 14 -9.23 8.46 1.50
N ALA A 15 -9.60 9.33 0.56
CA ALA A 15 -9.75 10.76 0.81
C ALA A 15 -10.89 11.04 1.81
N VAL A 16 -12.03 10.35 1.66
CA VAL A 16 -13.13 10.43 2.63
C VAL A 16 -12.66 9.98 4.02
N ALA A 17 -11.91 8.87 4.10
CA ALA A 17 -11.37 8.41 5.37
C ALA A 17 -10.45 9.45 6.04
N LEU A 18 -9.56 10.11 5.28
CA LEU A 18 -8.71 11.18 5.81
C LEU A 18 -9.52 12.37 6.32
N VAL A 19 -10.54 12.81 5.56
CA VAL A 19 -11.43 13.91 5.97
C VAL A 19 -12.14 13.58 7.29
N LEU A 20 -12.66 12.36 7.42
CA LEU A 20 -13.33 11.91 8.64
C LEU A 20 -12.38 11.79 9.84
N LEU A 21 -11.10 11.52 9.58
CA LEU A 21 -10.05 11.46 10.60
C LEU A 21 -9.42 12.82 10.91
N GLY A 22 -9.80 13.88 10.20
CA GLY A 22 -9.25 15.23 10.37
C GLY A 22 -7.82 15.38 9.82
N GLU A 23 -7.39 14.50 8.92
CA GLU A 23 -6.04 14.49 8.35
C GLU A 23 -5.99 15.18 6.97
N PRO A 24 -4.92 15.92 6.68
CA PRO A 24 -4.75 16.55 5.37
C PRO A 24 -4.42 15.52 4.28
N PHE A 25 -4.88 15.79 3.05
CA PHE A 25 -4.50 15.01 1.88
C PHE A 25 -3.08 15.41 1.43
N THR A 26 -2.07 14.65 1.88
CA THR A 26 -0.65 14.87 1.56
C THR A 26 -0.16 13.93 0.46
N LEU A 27 1.03 14.19 -0.10
CA LEU A 27 1.64 13.30 -1.09
C LEU A 27 1.88 11.86 -0.56
N PRO A 28 2.41 11.64 0.67
CA PRO A 28 2.47 10.30 1.25
C PRO A 28 1.09 9.65 1.38
N ALA A 29 0.07 10.43 1.72
CA ALA A 29 -1.30 9.96 1.81
C ALA A 29 -1.85 9.49 0.47
N ALA A 30 -1.68 10.30 -0.57
CA ALA A 30 -2.04 9.96 -1.95
C ALA A 30 -1.33 8.67 -2.41
N ALA A 31 -0.03 8.52 -2.11
CA ALA A 31 0.75 7.36 -2.49
C ALA A 31 0.25 6.06 -1.81
N VAL A 32 0.01 6.09 -0.50
CA VAL A 32 -0.56 4.95 0.24
C VAL A 32 -1.94 4.59 -0.31
N ILE A 33 -2.82 5.58 -0.46
CA ILE A 33 -4.17 5.36 -0.98
C ILE A 33 -4.14 4.73 -2.39
N ALA A 34 -3.34 5.29 -3.30
CA ALA A 34 -3.19 4.77 -4.66
C ALA A 34 -2.61 3.34 -4.66
N MET A 35 -1.65 3.07 -3.78
CA MET A 35 -1.09 1.73 -3.61
C MET A 35 -2.13 0.73 -3.10
N GLY A 36 -2.90 1.07 -2.06
CA GLY A 36 -3.97 0.22 -1.56
C GLY A 36 -5.01 -0.10 -2.64
N ALA A 37 -5.34 0.88 -3.48
CA ALA A 37 -6.31 0.73 -4.57
C ALA A 37 -5.82 -0.16 -5.73
N LEU A 38 -4.52 -0.15 -6.02
CA LEU A 38 -3.92 -0.83 -7.19
C LEU A 38 -3.19 -2.15 -6.84
N LEU A 39 -2.87 -2.39 -5.57
CA LEU A 39 -2.14 -3.60 -5.17
C LEU A 39 -2.84 -4.89 -5.60
N PRO A 40 -4.18 -5.02 -5.53
CA PRO A 40 -4.85 -6.23 -5.98
C PRO A 40 -4.76 -6.48 -7.49
N ASP A 41 -4.70 -5.41 -8.30
CA ASP A 41 -4.59 -5.45 -9.77
C ASP A 41 -3.20 -5.84 -10.28
N ALA A 42 -2.18 -5.91 -9.41
CA ALA A 42 -0.84 -6.33 -9.77
C ALA A 42 -0.75 -7.86 -9.90
N ASP A 43 -1.46 -8.38 -10.90
CA ASP A 43 -1.89 -9.77 -11.00
C ASP A 43 -0.98 -10.69 -11.84
N HIS A 44 -0.18 -10.10 -12.73
CA HIS A 44 0.73 -10.84 -13.60
C HIS A 44 2.12 -10.20 -13.67
N HIS A 45 3.14 -10.95 -13.26
CA HIS A 45 4.53 -10.51 -13.06
C HIS A 45 5.23 -9.88 -14.29
N LYS A 46 4.71 -10.15 -15.50
CA LYS A 46 5.23 -9.55 -16.76
C LYS A 46 4.54 -8.24 -17.16
N THR A 47 3.50 -7.82 -16.46
CA THR A 47 2.75 -6.61 -16.82
C THR A 47 3.47 -5.35 -16.34
N ARG A 48 3.24 -4.24 -17.05
CA ARG A 48 3.72 -2.92 -16.63
C ARG A 48 3.14 -2.52 -15.27
N MET A 49 1.89 -2.90 -14.99
CA MET A 49 1.23 -2.64 -13.70
C MET A 49 2.00 -3.32 -12.56
N PHE A 50 2.33 -4.61 -12.69
CA PHE A 50 3.11 -5.32 -11.68
C PHE A 50 4.47 -4.66 -11.43
N GLN A 51 5.17 -4.25 -12.50
CA GLN A 51 6.46 -3.58 -12.38
C GLN A 51 6.34 -2.22 -11.67
N ALA A 52 5.33 -1.43 -12.04
CA ALA A 52 5.06 -0.13 -11.43
C ALA A 52 4.71 -0.27 -9.95
N VAL A 53 3.77 -1.16 -9.60
CA VAL A 53 3.37 -1.45 -8.21
C VAL A 53 4.55 -1.98 -7.41
N SER A 54 5.34 -2.91 -7.98
CA SER A 54 6.54 -3.45 -7.31
C SER A 54 7.56 -2.36 -6.98
N LEU A 55 7.82 -1.44 -7.91
CA LEU A 55 8.72 -0.31 -7.67
C LEU A 55 8.14 0.66 -6.64
N ALA A 56 6.84 0.96 -6.74
CA ALA A 56 6.15 1.84 -5.82
C ALA A 56 6.10 1.30 -4.38
N ILE A 57 6.01 -0.02 -4.18
CA ILE A 57 6.19 -0.65 -2.86
C ILE A 57 7.56 -0.30 -2.28
N GLY A 58 8.63 -0.46 -3.05
CA GLY A 58 9.98 -0.18 -2.57
C GLY A 58 10.22 1.27 -2.23
N ILE A 59 9.84 2.17 -3.13
CA ILE A 59 9.96 3.62 -2.94
C ILE A 59 9.08 4.06 -1.77
N GLY A 60 7.83 3.62 -1.72
CA GLY A 60 6.89 3.93 -0.64
C GLY A 60 7.41 3.45 0.71
N ALA A 61 7.85 2.20 0.81
CA ALA A 61 8.38 1.65 2.06
C ALA A 61 9.66 2.37 2.52
N PHE A 62 10.54 2.77 1.58
CA PHE A 62 11.70 3.61 1.91
C PHE A 62 11.30 4.95 2.54
N PHE A 63 10.42 5.71 1.86
CA PHE A 63 10.05 7.04 2.35
C PHE A 63 9.19 7.00 3.62
N LEU A 64 8.28 6.03 3.73
CA LEU A 64 7.44 5.87 4.92
C LEU A 64 8.28 5.48 6.13
N SER A 65 9.19 4.51 5.99
CA SER A 65 10.03 4.05 7.11
C SER A 65 11.06 5.07 7.58
N LYS A 66 11.48 6.01 6.71
CA LYS A 66 12.61 6.91 6.94
C LYS A 66 12.53 7.71 8.25
N PRO A 67 11.44 8.42 8.58
CA PRO A 67 11.38 9.18 9.83
C PRO A 67 11.53 8.29 11.06
N VAL A 68 10.87 7.12 11.05
CA VAL A 68 10.87 6.16 12.16
C VAL A 68 12.27 5.56 12.34
N MET A 69 12.94 5.18 11.26
CA MET A 69 14.28 4.58 11.33
C MET A 69 15.35 5.62 11.70
N GLN A 70 15.25 6.86 11.21
CA GLN A 70 16.17 7.93 11.59
C GLN A 70 16.04 8.29 13.07
N GLN A 71 14.83 8.30 13.63
CA GLN A 71 14.62 8.51 15.06
C GLN A 71 15.26 7.38 15.91
N ARG A 72 15.25 6.13 15.42
CA ARG A 72 15.75 4.97 16.17
C ARG A 72 17.26 4.75 16.04
N PHE A 73 17.83 5.00 14.87
CA PHE A 73 19.20 4.61 14.53
C PHE A 73 20.11 5.80 14.17
N GLY A 74 19.58 7.03 14.16
CA GLY A 74 20.27 8.22 13.66
C GLY A 74 20.12 8.39 12.14
N GLU A 75 20.53 9.54 11.60
CA GLU A 75 20.25 9.91 10.21
C GLU A 75 20.85 8.93 9.18
N PHE A 76 22.13 8.60 9.33
CA PHE A 76 22.86 7.74 8.40
C PHE A 76 22.39 6.28 8.45
N ASN A 77 22.45 5.66 9.65
CA ASN A 77 22.05 4.27 9.82
C ASN A 77 20.54 4.08 9.58
N GLY A 78 19.72 5.06 9.97
CA GLY A 78 18.28 5.06 9.68
C GLY A 78 17.99 5.15 8.18
N GLY A 79 18.78 5.92 7.43
CA GLY A 79 18.71 5.95 5.97
C GLY A 79 19.02 4.59 5.34
N ILE A 80 20.08 3.91 5.79
CA ILE A 80 20.43 2.56 5.35
C ILE A 80 19.34 1.55 5.71
N ALA A 81 18.84 1.57 6.95
CA ALA A 81 17.77 0.69 7.39
C ALA A 81 16.50 0.85 6.54
N SER A 82 16.13 2.09 6.20
CA SER A 82 14.98 2.40 5.35
C SER A 82 15.19 1.90 3.91
N LEU A 83 16.40 2.00 3.38
CA LEU A 83 16.76 1.46 2.08
C LEU A 83 16.62 -0.07 2.06
N CYS A 84 17.10 -0.74 3.09
CA CYS A 84 16.94 -2.19 3.26
C CYS A 84 15.46 -2.59 3.30
N ILE A 85 14.61 -1.84 4.03
CA ILE A 85 13.15 -2.07 4.07
C ILE A 85 12.53 -1.92 2.68
N GLY A 86 12.87 -0.88 1.93
CA GLY A 86 12.36 -0.67 0.56
C GLY A 86 12.76 -1.79 -0.40
N LEU A 87 14.03 -2.19 -0.36
CA LEU A 87 14.53 -3.30 -1.17
C LEU A 87 13.86 -4.63 -0.79
N ALA A 88 13.73 -4.90 0.51
CA ALA A 88 13.07 -6.11 1.02
C ALA A 88 11.60 -6.17 0.61
N GLY A 89 10.86 -5.05 0.70
CA GLY A 89 9.46 -4.98 0.27
C GLY A 89 9.30 -5.28 -1.23
N THR A 90 10.17 -4.71 -2.07
CA THR A 90 10.19 -4.96 -3.52
C THR A 90 10.49 -6.44 -3.82
N ALA A 91 11.54 -6.99 -3.18
CA ALA A 91 11.97 -8.36 -3.36
C ALA A 91 10.87 -9.33 -2.92
N LEU A 92 10.29 -9.13 -1.73
CA LEU A 92 9.21 -9.96 -1.20
C LEU A 92 8.00 -9.98 -2.14
N PHE A 93 7.55 -8.81 -2.62
CA PHE A 93 6.44 -8.74 -3.57
C PHE A 93 6.73 -9.50 -4.87
N ARG A 94 7.96 -9.36 -5.41
CA ARG A 94 8.39 -10.08 -6.62
C ARG A 94 8.53 -11.58 -6.42
N LEU A 95 8.92 -12.02 -5.23
CA LEU A 95 9.05 -13.44 -4.88
C LEU A 95 7.67 -14.10 -4.70
N LEU A 96 6.73 -13.41 -4.06
CA LEU A 96 5.38 -13.92 -3.83
C LEU A 96 4.60 -14.14 -5.12
N LYS A 97 4.87 -13.35 -6.19
CA LYS A 97 4.18 -13.41 -7.49
C LYS A 97 2.67 -13.62 -7.32
N PRO A 98 1.98 -12.70 -6.63
CA PRO A 98 0.57 -12.84 -6.34
C PRO A 98 -0.21 -13.18 -7.62
N LYS A 99 -0.99 -14.27 -7.56
CA LYS A 99 -1.89 -14.65 -8.66
C LYS A 99 -3.09 -13.72 -8.68
N HIS A 100 -3.64 -13.45 -9.87
CA HIS A 100 -4.94 -12.79 -10.04
C HIS A 100 -6.00 -13.45 -9.14
N ARG A 101 -6.73 -12.66 -8.34
CA ARG A 101 -7.73 -13.14 -7.36
C ARG A 101 -7.21 -14.11 -6.29
N GLY A 102 -5.90 -14.10 -6.05
CA GLY A 102 -5.22 -14.85 -4.99
C GLY A 102 -5.27 -14.12 -3.64
N ILE A 103 -4.16 -14.16 -2.90
CA ILE A 103 -4.05 -13.60 -1.54
C ILE A 103 -4.37 -12.09 -1.53
N THR A 104 -4.08 -11.35 -2.60
CA THR A 104 -4.38 -9.90 -2.68
C THR A 104 -5.87 -9.56 -2.76
N HIS A 105 -6.75 -10.55 -2.96
CA HIS A 105 -8.21 -10.34 -2.95
C HIS A 105 -8.84 -10.84 -1.63
N THR A 106 -8.11 -10.69 -0.53
CA THR A 106 -8.54 -11.13 0.80
C THR A 106 -8.62 -9.96 1.77
N VAL A 107 -9.57 -10.02 2.71
CA VAL A 107 -9.64 -9.06 3.82
C VAL A 107 -8.37 -9.14 4.67
N PHE A 108 -7.78 -10.34 4.80
CA PHE A 108 -6.50 -10.53 5.45
C PHE A 108 -5.38 -9.69 4.80
N ALA A 109 -5.27 -9.66 3.47
CA ALA A 109 -4.27 -8.85 2.78
C ALA A 109 -4.50 -7.35 2.96
N ALA A 110 -5.76 -6.90 2.99
CA ALA A 110 -6.09 -5.51 3.31
C ALA A 110 -5.67 -5.15 4.75
N ALA A 111 -5.95 -6.02 5.72
CA ALA A 111 -5.54 -5.84 7.11
C ALA A 111 -4.01 -5.87 7.28
N LEU A 112 -3.32 -6.79 6.61
CA LEU A 112 -1.86 -6.85 6.60
C LEU A 112 -1.24 -5.58 5.99
N TYR A 113 -1.81 -5.10 4.88
CA TYR A 113 -1.43 -3.84 4.27
C TYR A 113 -1.56 -2.66 5.26
N ALA A 114 -2.69 -2.56 5.95
CA ALA A 114 -2.93 -1.55 6.97
C ALA A 114 -1.93 -1.68 8.14
N ALA A 115 -1.67 -2.89 8.62
CA ALA A 115 -0.72 -3.13 9.71
C ALA A 115 0.70 -2.69 9.34
N ILE A 116 1.16 -3.01 8.12
CA ILE A 116 2.45 -2.56 7.60
C ILE A 116 2.50 -1.04 7.50
N THR A 117 1.49 -0.40 6.89
CA THR A 117 1.43 1.06 6.79
C THR A 117 1.42 1.71 8.18
N CYS A 118 0.68 1.15 9.14
CA CYS A 118 0.63 1.67 10.51
C CYS A 118 2.00 1.59 11.20
N PHE A 119 2.70 0.47 11.03
CA PHE A 119 4.05 0.28 11.59
C PHE A 119 5.07 1.25 10.99
N LEU A 120 4.95 1.54 9.69
CA LEU A 120 5.87 2.42 8.98
C LEU A 120 5.52 3.90 9.10
N SER A 121 4.30 4.27 9.50
CA SER A 121 3.84 5.66 9.46
C SER A 121 2.90 6.01 10.63
N THR A 122 1.62 6.29 10.35
CA THR A 122 0.60 6.65 11.34
C THR A 122 -0.64 5.76 11.21
N PRO A 123 -1.40 5.56 12.30
CA PRO A 123 -2.66 4.81 12.25
C PRO A 123 -3.67 5.40 11.27
N GLN A 124 -3.73 6.73 11.15
CA GLN A 124 -4.68 7.41 10.26
C GLN A 124 -4.38 7.12 8.79
N LEU A 125 -3.10 7.15 8.42
CA LEU A 125 -2.66 6.80 7.08
C LEU A 125 -2.92 5.32 6.75
N ALA A 126 -2.74 4.45 7.75
CA ALA A 126 -3.08 3.03 7.63
C ALA A 126 -4.58 2.80 7.39
N LEU A 127 -5.45 3.50 8.12
CA LEU A 127 -6.90 3.42 7.94
C LEU A 127 -7.35 3.97 6.57
N ALA A 128 -6.75 5.07 6.11
CA ALA A 128 -7.02 5.60 4.77
C ALA A 128 -6.59 4.61 3.67
N GLY A 129 -5.41 4.02 3.81
CA GLY A 129 -4.93 2.96 2.91
C GLY A 129 -5.82 1.70 2.95
N PHE A 130 -6.27 1.31 4.14
CA PHE A 130 -7.22 0.20 4.32
C PHE A 130 -8.54 0.47 3.60
N ALA A 131 -9.11 1.67 3.78
CA ALA A 131 -10.36 2.07 3.12
C ALA A 131 -10.21 2.02 1.59
N ALA A 132 -9.09 2.50 1.06
CA ALA A 132 -8.78 2.42 -0.36
C ALA A 132 -8.73 0.96 -0.87
N TYR A 133 -8.02 0.09 -0.16
CA TYR A 133 -7.93 -1.34 -0.47
C TYR A 133 -9.30 -2.04 -0.37
N ALA A 134 -10.02 -1.84 0.72
CA ALA A 134 -11.32 -2.43 0.95
C ALA A 134 -12.32 -2.01 -0.14
N SER A 135 -12.27 -0.74 -0.58
CA SER A 135 -13.10 -0.26 -1.68
C SER A 135 -12.82 -1.02 -2.99
N HIS A 136 -11.56 -1.40 -3.25
CA HIS A 136 -11.21 -2.24 -4.38
C HIS A 136 -11.92 -3.60 -4.28
N LEU A 137 -11.81 -4.27 -3.12
CA LEU A 137 -12.40 -5.59 -2.91
C LEU A 137 -13.93 -5.58 -3.05
N VAL A 138 -14.57 -4.55 -2.49
CA VAL A 138 -16.02 -4.34 -2.61
C VAL A 138 -16.41 -4.10 -4.08
N ALA A 139 -15.65 -3.26 -4.78
CA ALA A 139 -15.91 -2.92 -6.16
C ALA A 139 -15.72 -4.09 -7.14
N ASP A 140 -14.83 -5.03 -6.82
CA ASP A 140 -14.64 -6.24 -7.63
C ASP A 140 -15.66 -7.35 -7.31
N GLY A 141 -16.41 -7.24 -6.20
CA GLY A 141 -17.45 -8.19 -5.80
C GLY A 141 -16.92 -9.59 -5.43
N HIS A 142 -15.60 -9.72 -5.22
CA HIS A 142 -14.91 -10.98 -4.95
C HIS A 142 -14.07 -10.90 -3.66
N VAL A 143 -14.75 -10.59 -2.55
CA VAL A 143 -14.14 -10.52 -1.22
C VAL A 143 -13.94 -11.93 -0.66
N LYS A 144 -12.69 -12.33 -0.39
CA LYS A 144 -12.37 -13.54 0.38
C LYS A 144 -11.96 -13.18 1.80
N MET A 145 -12.27 -14.03 2.78
CA MET A 145 -11.81 -13.82 4.15
C MET A 145 -10.32 -14.20 4.32
N ILE A 146 -9.90 -15.31 3.68
CA ILE A 146 -8.54 -15.87 3.67
C ILE A 146 -8.25 -16.41 2.26
#